data_AF-A0A3D6DGL0-F1
#
_entry.id   AF-A0A3D6DGL0-F1
#
_cell.length_a   1.000
_cell.length_b   1.000
_cell.length_c   1.000
_cell.angle_alpha   90.00
_cell.angle_beta   90.00
_cell.angle_gamma   90.00
#
_symmetry.space_group_name_H-M   'P 1'
#
loop_
_entity.id
_entity.type
_entity.pdbx_description
1 polymer ?
#
loop_
_entity_poly.entity_id
_entity_poly.type
_entity_poly.pdbx_seq_one_letter_code
_entity_poly.pdbx_strand_id
1 'polypeptide(L)'
;MTEEHVVLVNTLDHSEGTMEKMKAHLEGRLHRAFSVFILNSRGKLLLQQRAQHKYHSGGLWTNTCCSHPREGEDVIEAGKRRLIEEMGMQCQLSKGFD
;
A
#
# COMPACT_ATOMS: atom_id res chain seq x y z
N MET A 1 4.76 17.43 -7.85
CA MET A 1 4.30 16.38 -6.91
C MET A 1 5.46 16.10 -5.97
N THR A 2 5.21 16.03 -4.66
CA THR A 2 6.23 15.65 -3.68
C THR A 2 6.72 14.24 -3.99
N GLU A 3 8.05 14.04 -4.00
CA GLU A 3 8.66 12.73 -4.23
C GLU A 3 8.31 11.78 -3.06
N GLU A 4 7.54 10.72 -3.34
CA GLU A 4 7.27 9.68 -2.36
C GLU A 4 8.46 8.72 -2.25
N HIS A 5 8.82 8.38 -1.01
CA HIS A 5 9.83 7.37 -0.72
C HIS A 5 9.19 6.10 -0.16
N VAL A 6 9.84 4.96 -0.37
CA VAL A 6 9.51 3.66 0.22
C VAL A 6 10.60 3.22 1.19
N VAL A 7 10.23 2.43 2.19
CA VAL A 7 11.17 1.85 3.16
C VAL A 7 11.76 0.59 2.56
N LEU A 8 13.07 0.58 2.29
CA LEU A 8 13.79 -0.60 1.86
C LEU A 8 13.93 -1.57 3.03
N VAL A 9 13.79 -2.87 2.75
CA VAL A 9 13.91 -3.91 3.78
C VAL A 9 14.69 -5.11 3.27
N ASN A 10 15.28 -5.85 4.19
CA ASN A 10 15.81 -7.18 3.89
C ASN A 10 14.71 -8.26 3.96
N THR A 11 15.10 -9.52 3.76
CA THR A 11 14.17 -10.67 3.74
C THR A 11 13.54 -10.98 5.11
N LEU A 12 13.99 -10.34 6.18
CA LEU A 12 13.43 -10.46 7.53
C LEU A 12 12.57 -9.23 7.90
N ASP A 13 12.22 -8.40 6.92
CA ASP A 13 11.51 -7.13 7.10
C ASP A 13 12.24 -6.13 8.03
N HIS A 14 13.56 -6.20 8.15
CA HIS A 14 14.32 -5.17 8.85
C HIS A 14 14.60 -3.99 7.90
N SER A 15 14.39 -2.76 8.38
CA SER A 15 14.62 -1.53 7.61
C SER A 15 16.10 -1.34 7.26
N GLU A 16 16.38 -1.02 6.00
CA GLU A 16 17.74 -0.74 5.48
C GLU A 16 17.86 0.68 4.90
N GLY A 17 16.86 1.54 5.16
CA GLY A 17 16.80 2.93 4.70
C GLY A 17 15.62 3.18 3.76
N THR A 18 15.70 4.24 2.96
CA THR A 18 14.64 4.64 2.04
C THR A 18 15.15 4.84 0.62
N MET A 19 14.24 4.71 -0.34
CA MET A 19 14.49 5.00 -1.75
C MET A 19 13.27 5.67 -2.36
N GLU A 20 13.49 6.55 -3.34
CA GLU A 20 12.41 7.10 -4.15
C GLU A 20 11.57 5.95 -4.76
N LYS A 21 10.25 6.08 -4.68
CA LYS A 21 9.29 5.02 -4.97
C LYS A 21 9.42 4.50 -6.40
N MET A 22 9.47 5.38 -7.40
CA MET A 22 9.57 4.98 -8.80
C MET A 22 10.86 4.23 -9.06
N LYS A 23 11.99 4.73 -8.56
CA LYS A 23 13.29 4.09 -8.64
C LYS A 23 13.27 2.70 -8.00
N ALA A 24 12.71 2.56 -6.80
CA ALA A 24 12.61 1.27 -6.12
C ALA A 24 11.83 0.23 -6.93
N HIS A 25 10.74 0.64 -7.59
CA HIS A 25 9.95 -0.26 -8.43
C HIS A 25 10.63 -0.58 -9.77
N LEU A 26 11.33 0.39 -10.37
CA LEU A 26 12.06 0.19 -11.62
C LEU A 26 13.29 -0.70 -11.44
N GLU A 27 14.00 -0.57 -10.32
CA GLU A 27 15.18 -1.37 -9.98
C GLU A 27 14.84 -2.69 -9.26
N GLY A 28 13.56 -2.94 -8.95
CA GLY A 28 13.13 -4.16 -8.27
C GLY A 28 13.70 -4.31 -6.86
N ARG A 29 13.89 -3.20 -6.15
CA ARG A 29 14.41 -3.21 -4.77
C ARG A 29 13.36 -3.71 -3.81
N LEU A 30 13.71 -4.61 -2.89
CA LEU A 30 12.80 -5.08 -1.85
C LEU A 30 12.45 -3.92 -0.90
N HIS A 31 11.15 -3.69 -0.72
CA HIS A 31 10.64 -2.59 0.10
C HIS A 31 9.34 -2.99 0.78
N ARG A 32 9.07 -2.38 1.95
CA ARG A 32 7.88 -2.66 2.74
C ARG A 32 6.62 -2.14 2.04
N ALA A 33 5.59 -2.96 2.05
CA ALA A 33 4.28 -2.65 1.50
C ALA A 33 3.19 -3.16 2.44
N PHE A 34 1.94 -2.77 2.19
CA PHE A 34 0.77 -3.32 2.86
C PHE A 34 -0.36 -3.55 1.88
N SER A 35 -1.29 -4.43 2.27
CA SER A 35 -2.49 -4.75 1.51
C SER A 35 -3.70 -4.80 2.44
N VAL A 36 -4.74 -4.03 2.11
CA VAL A 36 -5.98 -3.91 2.89
C VAL A 36 -7.08 -4.73 2.24
N PHE A 37 -7.80 -5.50 3.05
CA PHE A 37 -8.96 -6.30 2.64
C PHE A 37 -10.18 -5.86 3.47
N ILE A 38 -11.14 -5.19 2.84
CA ILE A 38 -12.39 -4.78 3.49
C ILE A 38 -13.51 -5.72 3.05
N LEU A 39 -14.13 -6.38 4.02
CA LEU A 39 -15.33 -7.17 3.82
C LEU A 39 -16.54 -6.38 4.32
N ASN A 40 -17.63 -6.38 3.55
CA ASN A 40 -18.90 -5.86 4.06
C ASN A 40 -19.57 -6.85 5.03
N SER A 41 -20.71 -6.46 5.60
CA SER A 41 -21.49 -7.28 6.56
C SER A 41 -21.98 -8.62 6.00
N ARG A 42 -21.88 -8.85 4.69
CA ARG A 42 -22.21 -10.13 4.02
C ARG A 42 -20.96 -10.95 3.66
N GLY A 43 -19.78 -10.57 4.18
CA GLY A 43 -18.52 -11.25 3.88
C GLY A 43 -18.03 -11.07 2.44
N LYS A 44 -18.52 -10.05 1.71
CA LYS A 44 -18.04 -9.79 0.33
C LYS A 44 -16.87 -8.81 0.36
N LEU A 45 -15.79 -9.16 -0.33
CA LEU A 45 -14.60 -8.32 -0.48
C LEU A 45 -14.87 -7.11 -1.38
N LEU A 46 -14.44 -5.94 -0.95
CA LEU A 46 -14.36 -4.73 -1.78
C LEU A 46 -13.12 -4.81 -2.67
N LEU A 47 -13.32 -4.88 -3.98
CA LEU A 47 -12.24 -4.82 -4.97
C LEU A 47 -12.08 -3.41 -5.52
N GLN A 48 -10.86 -3.05 -5.88
CA GLN A 48 -10.54 -1.79 -6.56
C GLN A 48 -10.10 -2.09 -8.00
N GLN A 49 -10.67 -1.37 -8.97
CA GLN A 49 -10.07 -1.27 -10.29
C GLN A 49 -9.13 -0.06 -10.31
N ARG A 50 -7.86 -0.30 -10.63
CA ARG A 50 -6.85 0.76 -10.62
C ARG A 50 -7.09 1.75 -11.74
N ALA A 51 -6.94 3.05 -11.46
CA ALA A 51 -7.03 4.09 -12.48
C ALA A 51 -6.07 3.81 -13.64
N GLN A 52 -6.50 4.07 -14.89
CA GLN A 52 -5.72 3.69 -16.07
C GLN A 52 -4.35 4.38 -16.17
N HIS A 53 -4.23 5.59 -15.62
CA HIS A 53 -2.98 6.35 -15.66
C HIS A 53 -1.95 5.94 -14.58
N LYS A 54 -2.27 4.95 -13.72
CA LYS A 54 -1.27 4.42 -12.77
C LYS A 54 -0.14 3.76 -13.57
N TYR A 55 1.09 4.25 -13.38
CA TYR A 55 2.25 3.74 -14.12
C TYR A 55 2.44 2.22 -13.99
N HIS A 56 2.17 1.67 -12.80
CA HIS A 56 2.22 0.24 -12.52
C HIS A 56 0.80 -0.32 -12.41
N SER A 57 0.51 -1.33 -13.22
CA SER A 57 -0.73 -2.11 -13.16
C SER A 57 -2.01 -1.26 -13.33
N GLY A 58 -1.98 -0.23 -14.17
CA GLY A 58 -3.16 0.58 -14.50
C GLY A 58 -4.27 -0.26 -15.15
N GLY A 59 -5.53 -0.02 -14.77
CA GLY A 59 -6.70 -0.74 -15.30
C GLY A 59 -6.92 -2.15 -14.73
N LEU A 60 -5.97 -2.72 -14.01
CA LEU A 60 -6.10 -4.04 -13.38
C LEU A 60 -6.96 -3.98 -12.12
N TRP A 61 -7.66 -5.09 -11.85
CA TRP A 61 -8.40 -5.31 -10.62
C TRP A 61 -7.48 -5.86 -9.52
N THR A 62 -7.65 -5.37 -8.30
CA THR A 62 -6.90 -5.79 -7.11
C THR A 62 -7.81 -5.78 -5.87
N ASN A 63 -7.27 -6.16 -4.70
CA ASN A 63 -7.95 -6.02 -3.42
C ASN A 63 -8.24 -4.54 -3.08
N THR A 64 -8.78 -4.27 -1.88
CA THR A 64 -9.36 -2.97 -1.55
C THR A 64 -8.39 -1.79 -1.68
N CYS A 65 -7.17 -1.91 -1.17
CA CYS A 65 -6.14 -0.86 -1.28
C CYS A 65 -4.76 -1.47 -1.01
N CYS A 66 -3.76 -1.09 -1.81
CA CYS A 66 -2.37 -1.48 -1.63
C CYS A 66 -1.45 -0.26 -1.67
N SER A 67 -0.51 -0.19 -0.74
CA SER A 67 0.48 0.90 -0.75
C SER A 67 1.69 0.61 0.12
N HIS A 68 2.42 1.66 0.49
CA HIS A 68 3.62 1.60 1.31
C HIS A 68 3.45 2.49 2.55
N PRO A 69 3.94 2.05 3.72
CA PRO A 69 4.15 2.95 4.84
C PRO A 69 5.30 3.92 4.51
N ARG A 70 5.21 5.14 5.03
CA ARG A 70 6.34 6.08 5.05
C ARG A 70 7.36 5.65 6.10
N GLU A 71 8.56 6.22 6.06
CA GLU A 71 9.58 5.99 7.08
C GLU A 71 9.04 6.39 8.47
N GLY A 72 9.14 5.46 9.43
CA GLY A 72 8.60 5.64 10.78
C GLY A 72 7.06 5.58 10.91
N GLU A 73 6.34 5.38 9.81
CA GLU A 73 4.87 5.27 9.85
C GLU A 73 4.44 3.83 10.20
N ASP A 74 3.53 3.71 11.16
CA ASP A 74 2.88 2.44 11.46
C ASP A 74 2.03 1.95 10.26
N VAL A 75 2.05 0.65 10.02
CA VAL A 75 1.39 0.04 8.84
C VAL A 75 -0.13 0.23 8.88
N ILE A 76 -0.76 0.18 10.06
CA ILE A 76 -2.21 0.38 10.21
C ILE A 76 -2.56 1.84 9.91
N GLU A 77 -1.78 2.78 10.41
CA GLU A 77 -1.97 4.21 10.14
C GLU A 77 -1.75 4.55 8.66
N ALA A 78 -0.73 3.95 8.03
CA ALA A 78 -0.50 4.07 6.60
C ALA A 78 -1.70 3.53 5.78
N GLY A 79 -2.27 2.39 6.21
CA GLY A 79 -3.47 1.81 5.63
C GLY A 79 -4.68 2.74 5.74
N LYS A 80 -4.95 3.29 6.93
CA LYS A 80 -6.04 4.26 7.15
C LYS A 80 -5.88 5.50 6.28
N ARG A 81 -4.67 6.06 6.21
CA ARG A 81 -4.36 7.21 5.36
C ARG A 81 -4.67 6.93 3.89
N ARG A 82 -4.19 5.79 3.36
CA ARG A 82 -4.41 5.43 1.96
C ARG A 82 -5.85 5.09 1.61
N LEU A 83 -6.63 4.54 2.54
CA LEU A 83 -8.07 4.37 2.33
C LEU A 83 -8.79 5.71 2.13
N ILE A 84 -8.40 6.75 2.87
CA ILE A 84 -8.97 8.09 2.67
C ILE A 84 -8.52 8.64 1.31
N GLU A 85 -7.23 8.55 0.99
CA GLU A 85 -6.66 9.10 -0.25
C GLU A 85 -7.16 8.42 -1.53
N GLU A 86 -7.29 7.08 -1.54
CA GLU A 86 -7.62 6.32 -2.76
C GLU A 86 -9.08 5.87 -2.84
N MET A 87 -9.73 5.65 -1.70
CA MET A 87 -11.09 5.08 -1.63
C MET A 87 -12.12 6.06 -1.06
N GLY A 88 -11.68 7.21 -0.54
CA GLY A 88 -12.57 8.22 0.04
C GLY A 88 -13.30 7.73 1.30
N MET A 89 -12.75 6.74 2.01
CA MET A 89 -13.41 6.12 3.17
C MET A 89 -12.47 5.90 4.35
N GLN A 90 -13.05 5.76 5.53
CA GLN A 90 -12.36 5.42 6.76
C GLN A 90 -13.04 4.20 7.40
N CYS A 91 -12.25 3.30 7.96
CA CYS A 91 -12.74 2.20 8.78
C CYS A 91 -11.69 1.79 9.81
N GLN A 92 -12.08 0.97 10.79
CA GLN A 92 -11.12 0.33 11.68
C GLN A 92 -10.38 -0.76 10.91
N LEU A 93 -9.05 -0.73 11.03
CA LEU A 93 -8.17 -1.75 10.48
C LEU A 93 -7.52 -2.50 11.64
N SER A 94 -7.33 -3.80 11.44
CA SER A 94 -6.54 -4.66 12.32
C SER A 94 -5.58 -5.48 11.47
N LYS A 95 -4.45 -5.87 12.05
CA LYS A 95 -3.45 -6.68 11.36
C LYS A 95 -3.98 -8.11 11.21
N GLY A 96 -4.06 -8.59 9.96
CA GLY A 96 -4.59 -9.92 9.65
C GLY A 96 -3.53 -11.01 9.47
N PHE A 97 -2.36 -10.65 8.95
CA PHE A 97 -1.28 -11.57 8.62
C PHE A 97 0.07 -10.81 8.53
N ASP A 98 1.16 -11.58 8.62
CA ASP A 98 2.56 -11.17 8.43
C ASP A 98 3.10 -11.78 7.13
#